data_AF-A0A2Y9KRU6-F1
#
_entry.id   AF-A0A2Y9KRU6-F1
#
_cell.length_a   1.000
_cell.length_b   1.000
_cell.length_c   1.000
_cell.angle_alpha   90.00
_cell.angle_beta   90.00
_cell.angle_gamma   90.00
#
_symmetry.space_group_name_H-M   'P 1'
#
loop_
_entity.id
_entity.type
_entity.pdbx_description
1 polymer ?
#
loop_
_entity_poly.entity_id
_entity_poly.type
_entity_poly.pdbx_seq_one_letter_code
_entity_poly.pdbx_strand_id
1 'polypeptide(L)'
;MGMLPERKDIPPWVEGPEDLKDPEVLQIQTQALEALLGPAGSRILYIERASKVILELKALEPLDFTEVVVYGCYLCKLRAWWMLQPVAKWHCQRQE
;
A
#
# COMPACT_ATOMS: atom_id res chain seq x y z
N MET A 1 13.11 5.69 16.63
CA MET A 1 12.22 5.07 15.61
C MET A 1 10.81 5.31 16.09
N GLY A 2 10.06 6.20 15.43
CA GLY A 2 8.64 6.40 15.75
C GLY A 2 7.81 5.45 14.90
N MET A 3 6.93 4.66 15.52
CA MET A 3 5.94 3.86 14.79
C MET A 3 5.03 4.81 14.01
N LEU A 4 4.81 4.53 12.72
CA LEU A 4 3.82 5.24 11.92
C LEU A 4 2.44 4.93 12.51
N PRO A 5 1.57 5.94 12.71
CA PRO A 5 0.27 5.74 13.34
C PRO A 5 -0.61 4.84 12.45
N GLU A 6 -1.11 3.73 13.00
CA GLU A 6 -2.13 2.93 12.34
C GLU A 6 -3.48 3.65 12.43
N ARG A 7 -4.38 3.44 11.47
CA ARG A 7 -5.72 4.06 11.47
C ARG A 7 -6.52 3.77 12.76
N LYS A 8 -6.22 2.66 13.45
CA LYS A 8 -6.83 2.27 14.73
C LYS A 8 -6.35 3.14 15.90
N ASP A 9 -5.22 3.81 15.77
CA ASP A 9 -4.62 4.65 16.81
C ASP A 9 -5.17 6.08 16.81
N ILE A 10 -6.01 6.44 15.83
CA ILE A 10 -6.56 7.80 15.70
C ILE A 10 -7.87 7.89 16.50
N PRO A 11 -7.95 8.74 17.53
CA PRO A 11 -9.16 8.88 18.33
C PRO A 11 -10.35 9.34 17.50
N PRO A 12 -11.57 8.84 17.76
CA PRO A 12 -12.75 9.07 16.93
C PRO A 12 -13.27 10.54 16.92
N TRP A 13 -12.78 11.40 17.81
CA TRP A 13 -13.10 12.84 17.87
C TRP A 13 -12.06 13.73 17.17
N VAL A 14 -10.93 13.17 16.71
CA VAL A 14 -10.06 13.84 15.76
C VAL A 14 -10.71 13.62 14.40
N GLU A 15 -11.10 14.69 13.70
CA GLU A 15 -11.39 14.54 12.26
C GLU A 15 -10.12 13.96 11.63
N GLY A 16 -10.17 12.67 11.31
CA GLY A 16 -9.04 11.99 10.70
C GLY A 16 -8.59 12.81 9.48
N PRO A 17 -7.27 12.96 9.24
CA PRO A 17 -6.77 13.66 8.07
C PRO A 17 -7.57 13.26 6.85
N GLU A 18 -7.98 14.20 6.00
CA GLU A 18 -8.79 13.90 4.81
C GLU A 18 -8.14 12.80 3.95
N ASP A 19 -6.81 12.77 3.98
CA ASP A 19 -5.94 11.76 3.38
C ASP A 19 -6.21 10.31 3.82
N LEU A 20 -6.87 10.09 4.97
CA LEU A 20 -7.21 8.78 5.51
C LEU A 20 -8.67 8.36 5.25
N LYS A 21 -9.53 9.27 4.78
CA LYS A 21 -10.97 9.02 4.63
C LYS A 21 -11.29 8.11 3.43
N ASP A 22 -10.49 8.17 2.37
CA ASP A 22 -10.70 7.42 1.13
C ASP A 22 -9.39 6.74 0.69
N PRO A 23 -9.07 5.53 1.16
CA PRO A 23 -7.91 4.80 0.68
C PRO A 23 -8.14 4.16 -0.68
N GLU A 24 -7.09 4.09 -1.49
CA GLU A 24 -7.06 3.17 -2.63
C GLU A 24 -6.65 1.78 -2.15
N VAL A 25 -7.34 0.74 -2.63
CA VAL A 25 -7.04 -0.65 -2.29
C VAL A 25 -6.61 -1.39 -3.55
N LEU A 26 -5.45 -2.04 -3.48
CA LEU A 26 -4.92 -2.88 -4.54
C LEU A 26 -4.74 -4.30 -4.01
N GLN A 27 -5.38 -5.26 -4.66
CA GLN A 27 -5.20 -6.68 -4.36
C GLN A 27 -4.06 -7.25 -5.21
N ILE A 28 -3.09 -7.87 -4.55
CA ILE A 28 -1.88 -8.41 -5.17
C ILE A 28 -1.65 -9.82 -4.63
N GLN A 29 -1.27 -10.76 -5.50
CA GLN A 29 -0.88 -12.09 -5.02
C GLN A 29 0.31 -11.97 -4.07
N THR A 30 0.29 -12.69 -2.95
CA THR A 30 1.36 -12.66 -1.94
C THR A 30 2.71 -13.03 -2.53
N GLN A 31 2.75 -13.91 -3.53
CA GLN A 31 3.98 -14.28 -4.26
C GLN A 31 4.57 -13.13 -5.09
N ALA A 32 3.74 -12.22 -5.60
CA ALA A 32 4.17 -11.04 -6.35
C ALA A 32 4.50 -9.84 -5.44
N LEU A 33 4.09 -9.90 -4.16
CA LEU A 33 4.27 -8.83 -3.20
C LEU A 33 5.76 -8.55 -2.92
N GLU A 34 6.58 -9.58 -2.80
CA GLU A 34 8.03 -9.42 -2.56
C GLU A 34 8.75 -8.78 -3.75
N ALA A 35 8.31 -9.03 -4.98
CA ALA A 35 8.90 -8.38 -6.14
C ALA A 35 8.55 -6.88 -6.20
N LEU A 36 7.34 -6.55 -5.75
CA LEU A 36 6.83 -5.19 -5.68
C LEU A 36 7.48 -4.39 -4.55
N LEU A 37 7.36 -4.89 -3.33
CA LEU A 37 7.77 -4.21 -2.11
C LEU A 37 9.18 -4.56 -1.67
N GLY A 38 9.87 -5.43 -2.43
CA GLY A 38 11.18 -5.95 -2.05
C GLY A 38 11.07 -7.06 -0.99
N PRO A 39 12.17 -7.79 -0.76
CA PRO A 39 12.23 -8.80 0.29
C PRO A 39 11.89 -8.14 1.64
N ALA A 40 11.00 -8.80 2.39
CA ALA A 40 10.46 -8.32 3.66
C ALA A 40 9.96 -6.85 3.63
N GLY A 41 9.47 -6.37 2.48
CA GLY A 41 8.93 -5.01 2.37
C GLY A 41 9.97 -3.88 2.38
N SER A 42 11.23 -4.16 2.08
CA SER A 42 12.33 -3.17 2.08
C SER A 42 12.08 -1.89 1.26
N ARG A 43 11.23 -1.94 0.23
CA ARG A 43 10.85 -0.79 -0.62
C ARG A 43 9.63 -0.01 -0.11
N ILE A 44 8.91 -0.49 0.91
CA ILE A 44 7.71 0.17 1.44
C ILE A 44 8.03 1.62 1.83
N LEU A 45 9.03 1.80 2.70
CA LEU A 45 9.45 3.13 3.16
C LEU A 45 9.89 4.05 2.02
N TYR A 46 10.49 3.50 0.97
CA TYR A 46 10.88 4.26 -0.21
C TYR A 46 9.65 4.75 -0.99
N ILE A 47 8.68 3.87 -1.23
CA ILE A 47 7.45 4.19 -1.95
C ILE A 47 6.64 5.21 -1.16
N GLU A 48 6.45 4.98 0.14
CA GLU A 48 5.77 5.92 1.06
C GLU A 48 6.40 7.30 0.99
N ARG A 49 7.74 7.39 1.07
CA ARG A 49 8.45 8.68 1.01
C ARG A 49 8.39 9.34 -0.37
N ALA A 50 8.51 8.57 -1.45
CA ALA A 50 8.51 9.10 -2.81
C ALA A 50 7.13 9.60 -3.24
N SER A 51 6.08 8.91 -2.81
CA SER A 51 4.69 9.24 -3.14
C SER A 51 3.98 10.07 -2.07
N LYS A 52 4.58 10.22 -0.88
CA LYS A 52 3.99 10.89 0.30
C LYS A 52 2.66 10.25 0.70
N VAL A 53 2.63 8.92 0.70
CA VAL A 53 1.48 8.10 1.11
C VAL A 53 1.87 7.23 2.29
N ILE A 54 0.87 6.67 2.96
CA ILE A 54 1.03 5.58 3.92
C ILE A 54 0.54 4.31 3.26
N LEU A 55 1.33 3.23 3.35
CA LEU A 55 0.99 1.92 2.83
C LEU A 55 0.67 0.97 3.99
N GLU A 56 -0.55 0.45 4.03
CA GLU A 56 -0.95 -0.60 4.98
C GLU A 56 -1.13 -1.92 4.23
N LEU A 57 -0.56 -3.00 4.76
CA LEU A 57 -0.64 -4.33 4.17
C LEU A 57 -1.59 -5.20 4.97
N LYS A 58 -2.61 -5.74 4.30
CA LYS A 58 -3.58 -6.67 4.88
C LYS A 58 -3.52 -7.99 4.13
N ALA A 59 -2.95 -9.00 4.76
CA ALA A 59 -2.98 -10.35 4.21
C ALA A 59 -4.42 -10.91 4.31
N LEU A 60 -4.96 -11.35 3.18
CA LEU A 60 -6.24 -12.07 3.12
C LEU A 60 -5.95 -13.57 3.17
N GLU A 61 -5.85 -14.10 4.39
CA GLU A 61 -5.71 -15.54 4.65
C GLU A 61 -7.10 -16.20 4.55
N PRO A 62 -7.58 -16.48 3.32
CA PRO A 62 -7.35 -17.79 2.71
C PRO A 62 -7.06 -17.74 1.19
N LEU A 63 -6.83 -16.55 0.64
CA LEU A 63 -6.89 -16.30 -0.81
C LEU A 63 -5.49 -16.17 -1.46
N ASP A 64 -4.40 -16.27 -0.69
CA ASP A 64 -3.02 -15.97 -1.12
C ASP A 64 -2.88 -14.57 -1.76
N PHE A 65 -3.77 -13.65 -1.38
CA PHE A 65 -3.72 -12.25 -1.76
C PHE A 65 -3.38 -11.38 -0.57
N THR A 66 -2.72 -10.27 -0.85
CA THR A 66 -2.46 -9.18 0.09
C THR A 66 -3.08 -7.91 -0.47
N GLU A 67 -3.94 -7.29 0.34
CA GLU A 67 -4.45 -5.95 0.09
C GLU A 67 -3.41 -4.93 0.51
N VAL A 68 -2.95 -4.16 -0.48
CA VAL A 68 -2.16 -2.96 -0.27
C VAL A 68 -3.13 -1.79 -0.21
N VAL A 69 -3.25 -1.18 0.96
CA VAL A 69 -4.10 -0.03 1.22
C VAL A 69 -3.24 1.23 1.20
N VAL A 70 -3.55 2.14 0.29
CA VAL A 70 -2.82 3.38 0.07
C VAL A 70 -3.62 4.54 0.63
N TYR A 71 -3.08 5.16 1.67
CA TYR A 71 -3.64 6.37 2.27
C TYR A 71 -2.86 7.60 1.84
N GLY A 72 -3.54 8.69 1.54
CA GLY A 72 -2.89 9.92 1.11
C GLY A 72 -3.82 10.85 0.33
N CYS A 73 -3.29 12.03 0.01
CA CYS A 73 -3.94 12.99 -0.85
C CYS A 73 -4.20 12.38 -2.25
N TYR A 74 -5.22 12.84 -2.98
CA TYR A 74 -5.58 12.27 -4.29
C TYR A 74 -4.39 12.14 -5.28
N LEU A 75 -3.58 13.21 -5.42
CA LEU A 75 -2.39 13.19 -6.28
C LEU A 75 -1.29 12.26 -5.75
N CYS A 76 -1.19 12.13 -4.43
CA CYS A 76 -0.24 11.26 -3.74
C CYS A 76 -0.57 9.78 -4.03
N LYS A 77 -1.86 9.42 -3.90
CA LYS A 77 -2.40 8.09 -4.25
C LYS A 77 -2.14 7.74 -5.70
N LEU A 78 -2.46 8.64 -6.64
CA LEU A 78 -2.15 8.45 -8.06
C LEU A 78 -0.66 8.18 -8.30
N ARG A 79 0.24 8.93 -7.65
CA ARG A 79 1.69 8.70 -7.80
C ARG A 79 2.10 7.31 -7.27
N ALA A 80 1.59 6.90 -6.11
CA ALA A 80 1.83 5.56 -5.58
C ALA A 80 1.30 4.48 -6.54
N TRP A 81 0.11 4.69 -7.09
CA TRP A 81 -0.51 3.80 -8.07
C TRP A 81 0.36 3.62 -9.32
N TRP A 82 0.94 4.70 -9.86
CA TRP A 82 1.88 4.65 -10.99
C TRP A 82 3.16 3.86 -10.68
N MET A 83 3.61 3.85 -9.42
CA MET A 83 4.78 3.07 -9.00
C MET A 83 4.44 1.59 -8.82
N LEU A 84 3.20 1.28 -8.42
CA LEU A 84 2.76 -0.09 -8.13
C LEU A 84 2.22 -0.84 -9.37
N GLN A 85 1.54 -0.14 -10.29
CA GLN A 85 0.91 -0.73 -11.47
C GLN A 85 1.85 -1.49 -12.43
N PRO A 86 3.04 -0.96 -12.79
CA PRO A 86 3.91 -1.61 -13.76
C PRO A 86 4.41 -2.96 -13.26
N VAL A 87 4.64 -3.08 -11.95
CA VAL A 87 5.17 -4.29 -11.33
C VAL A 87 4.06 -5.33 -11.11
N ALA A 88 2.84 -4.90 -10.78
CA ALA A 88 1.68 -5.79 -10.76
C ALA A 88 1.40 -6.40 -12.15
N LYS A 89 1.46 -5.59 -13.22
CA LYS A 89 1.30 -6.07 -14.60
C LYS A 89 2.41 -7.01 -15.06
N TRP A 90 3.67 -6.74 -14.68
CA TRP A 90 4.82 -7.58 -15.02
C TRP A 90 4.72 -9.00 -14.44
N HIS A 91 4.10 -9.16 -13.26
CA HIS A 91 3.90 -10.47 -12.66
C HIS A 91 2.75 -11.26 -13.28
N CYS A 92 1.63 -10.62 -13.64
CA CYS A 92 0.54 -11.30 -14.36
C CYS A 92 1.02 -11.90 -15.69
N GLN A 93 1.87 -11.21 -16.45
CA GLN A 93 2.35 -11.68 -17.76
C GLN A 93 3.33 -12.86 -17.71
N ARG A 94 3.89 -13.22 -16.54
CA ARG A 94 4.80 -14.38 -16.40
C ARG A 94 4.13 -15.60 -15.79
N GLN A 95 2.88 -15.48 -15.34
CA GLN A 95 2.07 -16.59 -14.83
C GLN A 95 1.13 -17.19 -15.89
N GLU A 96 1.02 -16.58 -17.08
CA GLU A 96 0.47 -17.22 -18.31
C GLU A 96 1.53 -18.08 -19.01
#